data_AF-A0A921YM55-F1
#
_entry.id   AF-A0A921YM55-F1
#
_cell.length_a   1.000
_cell.length_b   1.000
_cell.length_c   1.000
_cell.angle_alpha   90.00
_cell.angle_beta   90.00
_cell.angle_gamma   90.00
#
_symmetry.space_group_name_H-M   'P 1'
#
loop_
_entity.id
_entity.type
_entity.pdbx_description
1 polymer ?
#
loop_
_entity_poly.entity_id
_entity_poly.type
_entity_poly.pdbx_seq_one_letter_code
_entity_poly.pdbx_strand_id
1 'polypeptide(L)'
;MCNYRNQLFRGQPISTVLLSDSTKLPSKRAMWSEENLRAAMEAITEGKMSQYAAAEFYNIPRTTLRDHLLSGSTVKRTGRYPTLNREQEKQLLNRLRDKNKRLKLTTKMICREAFIFCEEYNLKHNFNKNIGLAGRDWLKPFLERHPEIFIVQK
;
A
#
# COMPACT_ATOMS: atom_id res chain seq x y z
N MET A 1 18.06 -41.34 -5.87
CA MET A 1 16.78 -42.05 -5.72
C MET A 1 16.66 -42.49 -4.27
N CYS A 2 15.71 -41.93 -3.51
CA CYS A 2 15.09 -42.56 -2.33
C CYS A 2 13.78 -41.83 -2.08
N ASN A 3 12.68 -42.48 -2.48
CA ASN A 3 11.31 -42.10 -2.19
C ASN A 3 11.02 -42.35 -0.71
N TYR A 4 10.34 -41.42 -0.03
CA TYR A 4 9.38 -41.80 1.00
C TYR A 4 8.08 -41.03 0.81
N ARG A 5 7.06 -41.82 0.54
CA ARG A 5 5.70 -41.48 0.15
C ARG A 5 4.84 -41.49 1.42
N ASN A 6 4.13 -40.39 1.65
CA ASN A 6 2.84 -40.21 2.33
C ASN A 6 2.41 -41.16 3.48
N GLN A 7 2.06 -40.56 4.62
CA GLN A 7 0.89 -41.01 5.39
C GLN A 7 0.20 -39.85 6.15
N LEU A 8 -0.89 -39.36 5.56
CA LEU A 8 -2.20 -39.04 6.16
C LEU A 8 -2.27 -38.51 7.61
N PHE A 9 -2.60 -37.21 7.76
CA PHE A 9 -3.57 -36.78 8.76
C PHE A 9 -4.79 -36.17 8.08
N ARG A 10 -5.95 -36.76 8.41
CA ARG A 10 -7.25 -36.53 7.81
C ARG A 10 -7.92 -35.30 8.44
N GLY A 11 -8.47 -34.43 7.58
CA GLY A 11 -9.74 -33.71 7.72
C GLY A 11 -9.98 -32.85 8.96
N GLN A 12 -10.27 -31.56 8.73
CA GLN A 12 -11.65 -31.04 8.72
C GLN A 12 -11.67 -29.71 7.93
N PRO A 13 -12.59 -29.53 6.97
CA PRO A 13 -12.89 -28.25 6.34
C PRO A 13 -14.00 -27.54 7.15
N ILE A 14 -13.75 -26.32 7.61
CA ILE A 14 -14.79 -25.45 8.20
C ILE A 14 -14.93 -24.28 7.22
N SER A 15 -15.91 -24.37 6.31
CA SER A 15 -17.27 -23.84 6.45
C SER A 15 -17.31 -22.31 6.55
N THR A 16 -17.79 -21.73 5.45
CA THR A 16 -18.69 -20.56 5.39
C THR A 16 -18.19 -19.30 6.10
N VAL A 17 -17.45 -18.46 5.38
CA VAL A 17 -17.31 -17.04 5.72
C VAL A 17 -18.07 -16.22 4.69
N LEU A 18 -19.00 -15.44 5.22
CA LEU A 18 -19.90 -14.52 4.57
C LEU A 18 -19.18 -13.65 3.54
N LEU A 19 -19.75 -13.59 2.34
CA LEU A 19 -19.39 -12.63 1.29
C LEU A 19 -19.75 -11.21 1.80
N SER A 20 -18.79 -10.56 2.44
CA SER A 20 -18.81 -9.11 2.60
C SER A 20 -18.43 -8.47 1.27
N ASP A 21 -19.37 -7.75 0.68
CA ASP A 21 -19.25 -6.97 -0.55
C ASP A 21 -17.91 -6.23 -0.64
N SER A 22 -17.03 -6.72 -1.49
CA SER A 22 -15.86 -5.98 -1.97
C SER A 22 -15.56 -6.41 -3.40
N THR A 23 -16.12 -5.64 -4.33
CA THR A 23 -16.02 -5.84 -5.79
C THR A 23 -14.60 -5.60 -6.30
N LYS A 24 -13.68 -6.53 -6.02
CA LYS A 24 -12.40 -6.69 -6.73
C LYS A 24 -11.94 -8.14 -6.55
N LEU A 25 -11.96 -8.91 -7.64
CA LEU A 25 -11.34 -10.23 -7.64
C LEU A 25 -9.89 -10.11 -7.16
N PRO A 26 -9.44 -10.95 -6.20
CA PRO A 26 -8.08 -10.89 -5.71
C PRO A 26 -7.13 -11.08 -6.88
N SER A 27 -6.22 -10.13 -7.05
CA SER A 27 -5.19 -10.22 -8.07
C SER A 27 -4.40 -11.53 -7.87
N LYS A 28 -4.00 -12.21 -8.96
CA LYS A 28 -3.08 -13.37 -8.89
C LYS A 28 -1.76 -13.05 -8.17
N ARG A 29 -1.42 -11.77 -8.02
CA ARG A 29 -0.25 -11.27 -7.30
C ARG A 29 -0.58 -11.06 -5.82
N ALA A 30 0.36 -11.49 -4.97
CA ALA A 30 0.35 -11.33 -3.52
C ALA A 30 -0.79 -12.07 -2.79
N MET A 31 -0.86 -13.40 -2.96
CA MET A 31 -1.83 -14.26 -2.25
C MET A 31 -1.47 -14.54 -0.78
N TRP A 32 -0.30 -14.12 -0.32
CA TRP A 32 0.15 -14.27 1.07
C TRP A 32 -0.48 -13.21 1.99
N SER A 33 -0.65 -13.54 3.27
CA SER A 33 -1.17 -12.64 4.31
C SER A 33 -0.05 -11.94 5.09
N GLU A 34 -0.35 -10.78 5.69
CA GLU A 34 0.62 -10.06 6.53
C GLU A 34 1.03 -10.88 7.75
N GLU A 35 0.11 -11.68 8.29
CA GLU A 35 0.34 -12.59 9.40
C GLU A 35 1.35 -13.67 9.02
N ASN A 36 1.21 -14.28 7.84
CA ASN A 36 2.18 -15.28 7.35
C ASN A 36 3.55 -14.64 7.12
N LEU A 37 3.58 -13.41 6.59
CA LEU A 37 4.83 -12.69 6.37
C LEU A 37 5.54 -12.41 7.70
N ARG A 38 4.81 -11.93 8.70
CA ARG A 38 5.36 -11.65 10.03
C ARG A 38 5.89 -12.92 10.68
N ALA A 39 5.13 -14.00 10.68
CA ALA A 39 5.56 -15.29 11.22
C ALA A 39 6.80 -15.84 10.50
N ALA A 40 6.86 -15.71 9.17
CA ALA A 40 8.02 -16.10 8.38
C ALA A 40 9.27 -15.28 8.74
N MET A 41 9.12 -13.97 8.90
CA MET A 41 10.22 -13.08 9.30
C MET A 41 10.72 -13.42 10.72
N GLU A 42 9.81 -13.56 11.68
CA GLU A 42 10.14 -13.92 13.07
C GLU A 42 10.90 -15.25 13.13
N ALA A 43 10.40 -16.29 12.46
CA ALA A 43 11.04 -17.60 12.46
C ALA A 43 12.44 -17.62 11.83
N ILE A 44 12.70 -16.75 10.84
CA ILE A 44 14.03 -16.56 10.26
C ILE A 44 14.95 -15.81 11.22
N THR A 45 14.46 -14.73 11.83
CA THR A 45 15.25 -13.92 12.78
C THR A 45 15.63 -14.70 14.03
N GLU A 46 14.78 -15.63 14.47
CA GLU A 46 15.02 -16.54 15.60
C GLU A 46 15.89 -17.76 15.23
N GLY A 47 16.27 -17.90 13.95
CA GLY A 47 17.08 -19.01 13.46
C GLY A 47 16.35 -20.36 13.40
N LYS A 48 15.02 -20.39 13.53
CA LYS A 48 14.20 -21.61 13.49
C LYS A 48 14.11 -22.23 12.10
N MET A 49 14.25 -21.42 11.05
CA MET A 49 14.17 -21.87 9.67
C MET A 49 15.03 -21.02 8.72
N SER A 50 15.44 -21.62 7.61
CA SER A 50 16.11 -20.89 6.52
C SER A 50 15.10 -20.06 5.73
N GLN A 51 15.57 -19.01 5.04
CA GLN A 51 14.71 -18.20 4.15
C GLN A 51 14.00 -19.04 3.09
N TYR A 52 14.64 -20.11 2.62
CA TYR A 52 14.04 -21.04 1.66
C TYR A 52 12.88 -21.81 2.27
N ALA A 53 13.12 -22.46 3.42
CA ALA A 53 12.11 -23.26 4.11
C ALA A 53 10.91 -22.41 4.55
N ALA A 54 11.17 -21.18 5.03
CA ALA A 54 10.13 -20.23 5.39
C ALA A 54 9.24 -19.84 4.19
N ALA A 55 9.86 -19.55 3.04
CA ALA A 55 9.12 -19.18 1.84
C ALA A 55 8.17 -20.28 1.38
N GLU A 56 8.62 -21.54 1.43
CA GLU A 56 7.80 -22.71 1.08
C GLU A 56 6.69 -22.95 2.11
N PHE A 57 7.03 -22.95 3.39
CA PHE A 57 6.08 -23.22 4.49
C PHE A 57 4.96 -22.18 4.58
N TYR A 58 5.29 -20.89 4.50
CA TYR A 58 4.32 -19.80 4.60
C TYR A 58 3.69 -19.41 3.26
N ASN A 59 4.05 -20.10 2.17
CA ASN A 59 3.60 -19.83 0.80
C ASN A 59 3.83 -18.37 0.36
N ILE A 60 5.05 -17.87 0.59
CA ILE A 60 5.48 -16.51 0.25
C ILE A 60 6.57 -16.59 -0.80
N PRO A 61 6.50 -15.85 -1.92
CA PRO A 61 7.59 -15.83 -2.89
C PRO A 61 8.91 -15.41 -2.23
N ARG A 62 9.99 -16.14 -2.52
CA ARG A 62 11.32 -15.91 -1.91
C ARG A 62 11.81 -14.48 -2.06
N THR A 63 11.58 -13.85 -3.23
CA THR A 63 11.97 -12.46 -3.48
C THR A 63 11.22 -11.50 -2.56
N THR A 64 9.90 -11.69 -2.43
CA THR A 64 9.06 -10.91 -1.52
C THR A 64 9.55 -11.03 -0.07
N LEU A 65 9.76 -12.26 0.41
CA LEU A 65 10.23 -12.48 1.77
C LEU A 65 11.60 -11.82 2.02
N ARG A 66 12.52 -11.91 1.05
CA ARG A 66 13.82 -11.22 1.11
C ARG A 66 13.66 -9.70 1.16
N ASP A 67 12.82 -9.11 0.33
CA ASP A 67 12.59 -7.66 0.29
C ASP A 67 12.01 -7.15 1.62
N HIS A 68 11.13 -7.94 2.24
CA HIS A 68 10.57 -7.64 3.56
C HIS A 68 11.59 -7.81 4.69
N LEU A 69 12.49 -8.80 4.62
CA LEU A 69 13.61 -8.92 5.55
C LEU A 69 14.59 -7.75 5.44
N LEU A 70 14.88 -7.29 4.22
CA LEU A 70 15.76 -6.14 3.99
C LEU A 70 15.13 -4.82 4.45
N SER A 71 13.83 -4.65 4.23
CA SER A 71 13.11 -3.42 4.61
C SER A 71 12.65 -3.41 6.07
N GLY A 72 12.55 -4.58 6.71
CA GLY A 72 11.97 -4.74 8.05
C GLY A 72 10.45 -4.49 8.12
N SER A 73 9.79 -4.20 6.99
CA SER A 73 8.36 -3.91 6.95
C SER A 73 7.55 -5.19 6.88
N THR A 74 6.56 -5.36 7.75
CA THR A 74 5.57 -6.45 7.67
C THR A 74 4.32 -6.06 6.88
N VAL A 75 4.21 -4.79 6.46
CA VAL A 75 3.02 -4.27 5.79
C VAL A 75 2.99 -4.72 4.33
N LYS A 76 1.89 -5.35 3.93
CA LYS A 76 1.61 -5.74 2.55
C LYS A 76 1.16 -4.54 1.77
N ARG A 77 2.07 -4.02 0.95
CA ARG A 77 1.78 -2.86 0.10
C ARG A 77 1.84 -3.26 -1.36
N THR A 78 0.74 -3.05 -2.07
CA THR A 78 0.67 -3.27 -3.52
C THR A 78 0.66 -1.94 -4.26
N GLY A 79 1.37 -1.87 -5.38
CA GLY A 79 1.38 -0.69 -6.25
C GLY A 79 2.45 0.35 -5.92
N ARG A 80 2.38 1.48 -6.62
CA ARG A 80 3.38 2.56 -6.55
C ARG A 80 3.33 3.27 -5.21
N TYR A 81 4.48 3.71 -4.70
CA TYR A 81 4.52 4.62 -3.55
C TYR A 81 3.82 5.95 -3.89
N PRO A 82 3.06 6.53 -2.95
CA PRO A 82 2.54 7.88 -3.10
C PRO A 82 3.67 8.87 -3.42
N THR A 83 3.37 9.89 -4.23
CA THR A 83 4.34 10.94 -4.57
C THR A 83 4.76 11.74 -3.34
N LEU A 84 3.85 11.94 -2.38
CA LEU A 84 4.07 12.67 -1.14
C LEU A 84 4.01 11.70 0.04
N ASN A 85 4.91 11.87 1.00
CA ASN A 85 4.82 11.16 2.28
C ASN A 85 3.72 11.76 3.18
N ARG A 86 3.38 11.09 4.29
CA ARG A 86 2.29 11.54 5.18
C ARG A 86 2.49 12.95 5.74
N GLU A 87 3.73 13.34 6.03
CA GLU A 87 4.04 14.67 6.58
C GLU A 87 3.91 15.75 5.49
N GLN A 88 4.42 15.48 4.30
CA GLN A 88 4.28 16.35 3.12
C GLN A 88 2.81 16.52 2.73
N GLU A 89 2.01 15.45 2.79
CA GLU A 89 0.56 15.53 2.58
C GLU A 89 -0.10 16.42 3.61
N LYS A 90 0.26 16.30 4.89
CA LYS A 90 -0.23 17.18 5.96
C LYS A 90 0.11 18.66 5.71
N GLN A 91 1.33 18.95 5.25
CA GLN A 91 1.74 20.30 4.90
C GLN A 91 0.94 20.85 3.71
N LEU A 92 0.74 20.03 2.67
CA LEU A 92 -0.10 20.40 1.52
C LEU A 92 -1.56 20.64 1.96
N LEU A 93 -2.11 19.81 2.84
CA LEU A 93 -3.47 19.99 3.37
C LEU A 93 -3.63 21.29 4.13
N ASN A 94 -2.65 21.67 4.96
CA ASN A 94 -2.70 22.95 5.67
C ASN A 94 -2.74 24.12 4.69
N ARG A 95 -1.90 24.10 3.64
CA ARG A 95 -1.94 25.12 2.57
C ARG A 95 -3.30 25.16 1.87
N LEU A 96 -3.90 24.00 1.59
CA LEU A 96 -5.22 23.92 0.97
C LEU A 96 -6.33 24.46 1.89
N ARG A 97 -6.29 24.14 3.20
CA ARG A 97 -7.25 24.66 4.18
C ARG A 97 -7.21 26.18 4.28
N ASP A 98 -6.01 26.75 4.29
CA ASP A 98 -5.87 28.22 4.33
C ASP A 98 -6.34 28.89 3.03
N LYS A 99 -6.23 28.20 1.89
CA LYS A 99 -6.86 28.64 0.64
C LYS A 99 -8.39 28.51 0.71
N ASN A 100 -8.91 27.42 1.26
CA ASN A 100 -10.36 27.20 1.38
C ASN A 100 -11.09 28.26 2.22
N LYS A 101 -10.40 28.84 3.22
CA LYS A 101 -10.95 29.94 4.03
C LYS A 101 -11.24 31.20 3.21
N ARG A 102 -10.52 31.43 2.11
CA ARG A 102 -10.61 32.65 1.29
C ARG A 102 -11.41 32.45 0.01
N LEU A 103 -11.48 31.22 -0.50
CA LEU A 103 -12.07 30.89 -1.79
C LEU A 103 -12.54 29.43 -1.81
N LYS A 104 -13.54 29.12 -2.65
CA LYS A 104 -14.04 27.74 -2.78
C LYS A 104 -12.98 26.86 -3.44
N LEU A 105 -12.49 25.86 -2.73
CA LEU A 105 -11.55 24.90 -3.31
C LEU A 105 -12.19 24.12 -4.46
N THR A 106 -11.52 24.18 -5.62
CA THR A 106 -11.86 23.38 -6.79
C THR A 106 -10.80 22.31 -7.01
N THR A 107 -11.20 21.18 -7.61
CA THR A 107 -10.30 20.07 -7.96
C THR A 107 -9.04 20.51 -8.72
N LYS A 108 -9.19 21.41 -9.71
CA LYS A 108 -8.05 21.97 -10.47
C LYS A 108 -7.05 22.71 -9.57
N MET A 109 -7.54 23.39 -8.54
CA MET A 109 -6.68 24.08 -7.58
C MET A 109 -5.87 23.09 -6.76
N ILE A 110 -6.51 22.02 -6.25
CA ILE A 110 -5.82 20.95 -5.50
C ILE A 110 -4.71 20.34 -6.37
N CYS A 111 -5.00 20.02 -7.64
CA CYS A 111 -4.02 19.49 -8.57
C CYS A 111 -2.85 20.45 -8.84
N ARG A 112 -3.12 21.76 -8.91
CA ARG A 112 -2.10 22.80 -9.13
C ARG A 112 -1.24 23.01 -7.90
N GLU A 113 -1.84 23.05 -6.72
CA GLU A 113 -1.12 23.16 -5.45
C GLU A 113 -0.20 21.98 -5.22
N ALA A 114 -0.64 20.77 -5.53
CA ALA A 114 0.20 19.59 -5.45
C ALA A 114 1.42 19.65 -6.39
N PHE A 115 1.22 20.17 -7.60
CA PHE A 115 2.32 20.38 -8.55
C PHE A 115 3.32 21.41 -8.02
N ILE A 116 2.84 22.58 -7.62
CA ILE A 116 3.68 23.66 -7.07
C ILE A 116 4.43 23.16 -5.83
N PHE A 117 3.74 22.47 -4.92
CA PHE A 117 4.37 21.90 -3.73
C PHE A 117 5.50 20.94 -4.10
N CYS A 118 5.31 20.06 -5.07
CA CYS A 118 6.39 19.17 -5.48
C CYS A 118 7.59 19.91 -6.10
N GLU A 119 7.35 20.92 -6.93
CA GLU A 119 8.45 21.70 -7.54
C GLU A 119 9.18 22.58 -6.49
N GLU A 120 8.46 23.21 -5.55
CA GLU A 120 9.03 24.03 -4.47
C GLU A 120 9.96 23.22 -3.55
N TYR A 121 9.54 22.01 -3.18
CA TYR A 121 10.32 21.13 -2.30
C TYR A 121 11.24 20.17 -3.08
N ASN A 122 11.41 20.40 -4.39
CA ASN A 122 12.22 19.59 -5.30
C ASN A 122 11.95 18.07 -5.19
N LEU A 123 10.68 17.71 -5.04
CA LEU A 123 10.23 16.33 -4.89
C LEU A 123 10.15 15.66 -6.26
N LYS A 124 10.64 14.43 -6.36
CA LYS A 124 10.49 13.65 -7.59
C LYS A 124 9.03 13.28 -7.82
N HIS A 125 8.41 13.82 -8.86
CA HIS A 125 7.03 13.51 -9.26
C HIS A 125 6.91 13.14 -10.73
N ASN A 126 5.80 12.47 -11.07
CA ASN A 126 5.41 12.14 -12.45
C ASN A 126 4.26 13.03 -12.97
N PHE A 127 3.99 14.15 -12.31
CA PHE A 127 2.97 15.10 -12.75
C PHE A 127 3.32 15.74 -14.10
N ASN A 128 2.29 16.24 -14.79
CA ASN A 128 2.46 16.83 -16.10
C ASN A 128 3.10 18.22 -15.96
N LYS A 129 4.37 18.35 -16.36
CA LYS A 129 5.13 19.61 -16.30
C LYS A 129 4.69 20.65 -17.33
N ASN A 130 4.15 20.22 -18.49
CA ASN A 130 3.67 21.13 -19.53
C ASN A 130 2.40 21.86 -19.08
N ILE A 131 1.49 21.13 -18.42
CA ILE A 131 0.23 21.70 -17.90
C ILE A 131 0.43 22.29 -16.50
N GLY A 132 1.41 21.79 -15.74
CA GLY A 132 1.68 22.20 -14.37
C GLY A 132 0.63 21.70 -13.38
N LEU A 133 0.13 20.47 -13.56
CA LEU A 133 -0.94 19.88 -12.73
C LEU A 133 -0.67 18.43 -12.36
N ALA A 134 -1.07 18.05 -11.14
CA ALA A 134 -1.18 16.66 -10.74
C ALA A 134 -2.37 15.96 -11.44
N GLY A 135 -2.15 14.71 -11.85
CA GLY A 135 -3.15 13.92 -12.57
C GLY A 135 -4.25 13.34 -11.68
N ARG A 136 -5.30 12.79 -12.32
CA ARG A 136 -6.43 12.14 -11.63
C ARG A 136 -6.00 10.96 -10.76
N ASP A 137 -4.98 10.21 -11.21
CA ASP A 137 -4.45 9.05 -10.50
C ASP A 137 -3.78 9.41 -9.17
N TRP A 138 -3.30 10.65 -9.03
CA TRP A 138 -2.79 11.16 -7.76
C TRP A 138 -3.92 11.76 -6.91
N LEU A 139 -4.79 12.54 -7.55
CA LEU A 139 -5.87 13.24 -6.86
C LEU A 139 -6.84 12.27 -6.17
N LYS A 140 -7.28 11.22 -6.87
CA LYS A 140 -8.27 10.26 -6.33
C LYS A 140 -7.80 9.64 -5.00
N PRO A 141 -6.63 8.98 -4.91
CA PRO A 141 -6.16 8.41 -3.64
C PRO A 141 -5.74 9.47 -2.62
N PHE A 142 -5.36 10.69 -3.03
CA PHE A 142 -5.15 11.80 -2.10
C PHE A 142 -6.46 12.19 -1.40
N LEU A 143 -7.55 12.30 -2.15
CA LEU A 143 -8.87 12.61 -1.61
C LEU A 143 -9.47 11.47 -0.78
N GLU A 144 -9.25 10.21 -1.17
CA GLU A 144 -9.67 9.04 -0.37
C GLU A 144 -8.97 8.99 1.00
N ARG A 145 -7.72 9.45 1.07
CA ARG A 145 -6.96 9.55 2.33
C ARG A 145 -7.34 10.77 3.17
N HIS A 146 -7.89 11.81 2.54
CA HIS A 146 -8.22 13.08 3.18
C HIS A 146 -9.67 13.50 2.90
N PRO A 147 -10.67 12.73 3.39
CA PRO A 147 -12.07 13.06 3.19
C PRO A 147 -12.47 14.39 3.85
N GLU A 148 -11.69 14.87 4.83
CA GLU A 148 -11.92 16.14 5.51
C GLU A 148 -11.92 17.35 4.57
N ILE A 149 -11.28 17.26 3.40
CA ILE A 149 -11.29 18.36 2.41
C ILE A 149 -12.72 18.61 1.91
N PHE A 150 -13.55 17.57 1.83
CA PHE A 150 -14.95 17.67 1.38
C PHE A 150 -15.93 18.01 2.51
N ILE A 151 -15.64 17.62 3.74
CA ILE A 151 -16.52 17.88 4.89
C ILE A 151 -16.66 19.40 5.12
N VAL A 152 -15.63 20.19 4.80
CA VAL A 152 -15.66 21.66 4.90
C VAL A 152 -16.52 22.31 3.81
N GLN A 153 -17.12 21.55 2.89
CA GLN A 153 -18.05 22.08 1.87
C GLN A 153 -19.54 21.88 2.20
N LYS A 154 -19.87 21.41 3.41
CA LYS A 154 -21.26 21.31 3.89
C LYS A 154 -21.63 22.45 4.82
#